data_AF-A0A4R6VVF5-F1
#
_entry.id   AF-A0A4R6VVF5-F1
#
_cell.length_a   1.000
_cell.length_b   1.000
_cell.length_c   1.000
_cell.angle_alpha   90.00
_cell.angle_beta   90.00
_cell.angle_gamma   90.00
#
_symmetry.space_group_name_H-M   'P 1'
#
loop_
_entity.id
_entity.type
_entity.pdbx_description
1 polymer ?
#
loop_
_entity_poly.entity_id
_entity_poly.type
_entity_poly.pdbx_seq_one_letter_code
_entity_poly.pdbx_strand_id
1 'polypeptide(L)'
;MNADIKTDRTSLAFEQAEGIAPLPSQLKLREVSRGLQSRLWKRFYENIEFTGHISTSSLTYEWNNILSYIWSIYYELPADECPTQRHEVHEFIKSKIYGESYSDCLGFCEALLKAPNCPKWVPPAIDKELRESFAAYRVDDSGLAIVPVASVEEGKVILAAHTKLSEGGFHGAKRHLSSAGENLTKGKWSDSIRESISAVESVARKLVPNAKTLGPALAELDKRGHLHPSLKIGFDKIYGFTCDERGIRHALIEDAAAKVDESDALFMLGACASFVTYMIGKAHLGD
;
A
#
# COMPACT_ATOMS: atom_id res chain seq x y z
N MET A 1 -13.52 -0.12 -39.79
CA MET A 1 -12.11 -0.38 -40.15
C MET A 1 -11.39 -0.57 -38.84
N ASN A 2 -11.31 -1.82 -38.37
CA ASN A 2 -10.75 -2.15 -37.06
C ASN A 2 -9.25 -1.90 -37.11
N ALA A 3 -8.77 -0.94 -36.31
CA ALA A 3 -7.35 -0.79 -36.08
C ALA A 3 -6.90 -2.02 -35.29
N ASP A 4 -6.11 -2.88 -35.94
CA ASP A 4 -5.30 -3.90 -35.28
C ASP A 4 -4.42 -3.19 -34.25
N ILE A 5 -4.88 -3.16 -33.00
CA ILE A 5 -4.02 -2.93 -31.85
C ILE A 5 -3.09 -4.15 -31.85
N LYS A 6 -1.92 -4.02 -32.47
CA LYS A 6 -0.84 -5.01 -32.37
C LYS A 6 -0.55 -5.18 -30.87
N THR A 7 -1.14 -6.20 -30.28
CA THR A 7 -0.90 -6.56 -28.89
C THR A 7 0.56 -6.95 -28.80
N ASP A 8 1.32 -6.27 -27.94
CA ASP A 8 2.74 -6.56 -27.74
C ASP A 8 2.91 -7.97 -27.17
N ARG A 9 3.17 -8.93 -28.08
CA ARG A 9 3.31 -10.37 -27.76
C ARG A 9 4.52 -10.67 -26.89
N THR A 10 5.42 -9.71 -26.66
CA THR A 10 6.60 -9.93 -25.79
C THR A 10 6.25 -10.01 -24.30
N SER A 11 5.06 -9.51 -23.91
CA SER A 11 4.61 -9.43 -22.53
C SER A 11 3.52 -10.44 -22.15
N LEU A 12 2.96 -11.17 -23.12
CA LEU A 12 1.85 -12.11 -22.93
C LEU A 12 2.32 -13.55 -23.01
N ALA A 13 1.76 -14.42 -22.16
CA ALA A 13 1.91 -15.86 -22.32
C ALA A 13 1.27 -16.33 -23.64
N PHE A 14 1.70 -17.48 -24.15
CA PHE A 14 1.18 -18.04 -25.40
C PHE A 14 -0.34 -18.18 -25.35
N GLU A 15 -0.87 -18.74 -24.28
CA GLU A 15 -2.31 -18.97 -24.07
C GLU A 15 -3.10 -17.66 -24.01
N GLN A 16 -2.50 -16.58 -23.52
CA GLN A 16 -3.11 -15.25 -23.47
C GLN A 16 -3.11 -14.59 -24.85
N ALA A 17 -2.02 -14.74 -25.60
CA ALA A 17 -1.90 -14.23 -26.96
C ALA A 17 -2.83 -14.96 -27.95
N GLU A 18 -3.15 -16.23 -27.69
CA GLU A 18 -4.12 -17.03 -28.45
C GLU A 18 -5.57 -16.87 -27.93
N GLY A 19 -5.80 -16.07 -26.90
CA GLY A 19 -7.14 -15.83 -26.32
C GLY A 19 -7.73 -17.04 -25.59
N ILE A 20 -6.92 -18.06 -25.29
CA ILE A 20 -7.30 -19.26 -24.53
C ILE A 20 -7.36 -18.94 -23.04
N ALA A 21 -6.45 -18.11 -22.55
CA ALA A 21 -6.41 -17.58 -21.19
C ALA A 21 -6.77 -16.09 -21.18
N PRO A 22 -7.40 -15.58 -20.11
CA PRO A 22 -7.64 -14.15 -19.99
C PRO A 22 -6.32 -13.37 -19.96
N LEU A 23 -6.35 -12.16 -20.53
CA LEU A 23 -5.23 -11.22 -20.42
C LEU A 23 -4.91 -10.94 -18.95
N PRO A 24 -3.64 -10.65 -18.61
CA PRO A 24 -3.28 -10.29 -17.25
C PRO A 24 -4.09 -9.07 -16.80
N SER A 25 -4.80 -9.21 -15.69
CA SER A 25 -5.52 -8.14 -15.02
C SER A 25 -5.07 -8.06 -13.57
N GLN A 26 -5.28 -6.90 -12.95
CA GLN A 26 -5.04 -6.75 -11.52
C GLN A 26 -5.85 -7.78 -10.72
N LEU A 27 -5.18 -8.46 -9.79
CA LEU A 27 -5.80 -9.33 -8.81
C LEU A 27 -6.71 -8.52 -7.89
N LYS A 28 -7.65 -9.17 -7.22
CA LYS A 28 -8.44 -8.49 -6.19
C LYS A 28 -7.59 -8.32 -4.92
N LEU A 29 -8.05 -7.44 -4.04
CA LEU A 29 -7.52 -7.44 -2.68
C LEU A 29 -7.77 -8.81 -2.04
N ARG A 30 -6.87 -9.18 -1.13
CA ARG A 30 -6.85 -10.46 -0.43
C ARG A 30 -6.56 -11.67 -1.32
N GLU A 31 -6.08 -11.44 -2.53
CA GLU A 31 -5.59 -12.48 -3.44
C GLU A 31 -4.08 -12.37 -3.63
N VAL A 32 -3.42 -13.53 -3.69
CA VAL A 32 -2.05 -13.68 -4.18
C VAL A 32 -2.04 -14.77 -5.24
N SER A 33 -1.46 -14.50 -6.40
CA SER A 33 -1.36 -15.50 -7.45
C SER A 33 -0.23 -16.49 -7.16
N ARG A 34 -0.35 -17.73 -7.67
CA ARG A 34 0.76 -18.69 -7.65
C ARG A 34 2.01 -18.14 -8.35
N GLY A 35 1.83 -17.31 -9.38
CA GLY A 35 2.92 -16.61 -10.06
C GLY A 35 3.70 -15.68 -9.12
N LEU A 36 2.99 -14.87 -8.32
CA LEU A 36 3.60 -14.01 -7.30
C LEU A 36 4.38 -14.83 -6.27
N GLN A 37 3.76 -15.87 -5.70
CA GLN A 37 4.40 -16.72 -4.70
C GLN A 37 5.67 -17.38 -5.25
N SER A 38 5.63 -17.88 -6.48
CA SER A 38 6.80 -18.49 -7.13
C SER A 38 7.94 -17.49 -7.36
N ARG A 39 7.61 -16.26 -7.75
CA ARG A 39 8.60 -15.19 -7.98
C ARG A 39 9.24 -14.73 -6.68
N LEU A 40 8.44 -14.48 -5.64
CA LEU A 40 8.93 -14.12 -4.31
C LEU A 40 9.81 -15.24 -3.73
N TRP A 41 9.34 -16.49 -3.78
CA TRP A 41 10.12 -17.63 -3.31
C TRP A 41 11.47 -17.74 -4.02
N LYS A 42 11.48 -17.61 -5.35
CA LYS A 42 12.72 -17.63 -6.13
C LYS A 42 13.72 -16.58 -5.63
N ARG A 43 13.27 -15.34 -5.38
CA ARG A 43 14.14 -14.27 -4.87
C ARG A 43 14.76 -14.61 -3.52
N PHE A 44 13.96 -15.09 -2.59
CA PHE A 44 14.45 -15.44 -1.26
C PHE A 44 15.37 -16.65 -1.31
N TYR A 45 14.99 -17.69 -2.04
CA TYR A 45 15.80 -18.89 -2.25
C TYR A 45 17.18 -18.57 -2.85
N GLU A 46 17.22 -17.84 -3.96
CA GLU A 46 18.48 -17.44 -4.62
C GLU A 46 19.36 -16.62 -3.68
N ASN A 47 18.78 -15.75 -2.85
CA ASN A 47 19.56 -14.95 -1.92
C ASN A 47 20.15 -15.78 -0.76
N ILE A 48 19.37 -16.70 -0.20
CA ILE A 48 19.83 -17.60 0.88
C ILE A 48 20.93 -18.53 0.36
N GLU A 49 20.77 -19.08 -0.86
CA GLU A 49 21.79 -19.91 -1.49
C GLU A 49 23.07 -19.11 -1.83
N PHE A 50 22.93 -17.92 -2.42
CA PHE A 50 24.07 -17.09 -2.80
C PHE A 50 24.90 -16.66 -1.59
N THR A 51 24.24 -16.25 -0.50
CA THR A 51 24.90 -15.86 0.76
C THR A 51 25.48 -17.07 1.51
N GLY A 52 24.93 -18.25 1.29
CA GLY A 52 25.37 -19.52 1.86
C GLY A 52 26.66 -20.12 1.24
N HIS A 53 27.22 -19.55 0.17
CA HIS A 53 28.49 -20.04 -0.40
C HIS A 53 29.73 -19.71 0.47
N ILE A 54 29.58 -18.90 1.52
CA ILE A 54 30.66 -18.51 2.43
C ILE A 54 30.74 -19.44 3.66
N SER A 55 29.65 -20.16 4.00
CA SER A 55 29.58 -21.10 5.13
C SER A 55 28.89 -22.40 4.72
N THR A 56 29.49 -23.55 5.02
CA THR A 56 29.09 -24.86 4.47
C THR A 56 27.79 -25.43 5.03
N SER A 57 27.11 -24.77 5.97
CA SER A 57 25.80 -25.19 6.47
C SER A 57 24.97 -24.11 7.17
N SER A 58 25.60 -23.13 7.81
CA SER A 58 24.90 -22.07 8.54
C SER A 58 24.52 -20.88 7.66
N LEU A 59 23.44 -20.18 8.05
CA LEU A 59 23.08 -18.88 7.47
C LEU A 59 24.14 -17.82 7.78
N THR A 60 24.16 -16.76 6.97
CA THR A 60 24.96 -15.58 7.30
C THR A 60 24.41 -14.89 8.55
N TYR A 61 25.27 -14.12 9.21
CA TYR A 61 24.92 -13.39 10.42
C TYR A 61 23.72 -12.45 10.19
N GLU A 62 23.63 -11.85 8.99
CA GLU A 62 22.51 -10.98 8.62
C GLU A 62 21.18 -11.73 8.58
N TRP A 63 21.11 -12.88 7.90
CA TRP A 63 19.87 -13.67 7.81
C TRP A 63 19.46 -14.25 9.16
N ASN A 64 20.41 -14.67 10.00
CA ASN A 64 20.12 -15.12 11.36
C ASN A 64 19.45 -14.02 12.19
N ASN A 65 19.94 -12.78 12.13
CA ASN A 65 19.35 -11.66 12.88
C ASN A 65 17.94 -11.31 12.37
N ILE A 66 17.77 -11.26 11.04
CA ILE A 66 16.47 -10.97 10.41
C ILE A 66 15.45 -12.04 10.80
N LEU A 67 15.81 -13.33 10.68
CA LEU A 67 14.92 -14.43 11.00
C LEU A 67 14.63 -14.51 12.50
N SER A 68 15.62 -14.29 13.37
CA SER A 68 15.41 -14.25 14.82
C SER A 68 14.42 -13.15 15.22
N TYR A 69 14.51 -11.96 14.60
CA TYR A 69 13.53 -10.89 14.80
C TYR A 69 12.14 -11.27 14.30
N ILE A 70 12.03 -11.75 13.05
CA ILE A 70 10.73 -12.13 12.47
C ILE A 70 10.09 -13.25 13.30
N TRP A 71 10.87 -14.25 13.70
CA TRP A 71 10.40 -15.39 14.50
C TRP A 71 9.91 -14.95 15.88
N SER A 72 10.77 -14.30 16.66
CA SER A 72 10.54 -14.09 18.09
C SER A 72 9.79 -12.79 18.39
N ILE A 73 9.91 -11.78 17.54
CA ILE A 73 9.32 -10.44 17.77
C ILE A 73 8.07 -10.24 16.90
N TYR A 74 8.12 -10.60 15.61
CA TYR A 74 6.97 -10.39 14.73
C TYR A 74 5.91 -11.50 14.89
N TYR A 75 6.33 -12.77 14.93
CA TYR A 75 5.42 -13.90 15.12
C TYR A 75 5.30 -14.35 16.59
N GLU A 76 6.07 -13.77 17.51
CA GLU A 76 6.02 -14.08 18.95
C GLU A 76 6.21 -15.58 19.27
N LEU A 77 7.06 -16.27 18.50
CA LEU A 77 7.32 -17.70 18.65
C LEU A 77 8.48 -17.98 19.65
N PRO A 78 8.54 -19.19 20.26
CA PRO A 78 9.60 -19.57 21.20
C PRO A 78 10.98 -19.45 20.57
N ALA A 79 11.89 -18.68 21.17
CA ALA A 79 13.17 -18.33 20.56
C ALA A 79 14.10 -19.54 20.33
N ASP A 80 13.96 -20.60 21.13
CA ASP A 80 14.72 -21.85 21.03
C ASP A 80 14.28 -22.74 19.85
N GLU A 81 13.10 -22.49 19.28
CA GLU A 81 12.58 -23.18 18.09
C GLU A 81 12.93 -22.45 16.77
N CYS A 82 13.63 -21.30 16.84
CA CYS A 82 13.96 -20.53 15.65
C CYS A 82 14.87 -21.35 14.71
N PRO A 83 14.50 -21.49 13.42
CA PRO A 83 15.27 -22.30 12.47
C PRO A 83 16.66 -21.68 12.27
N THR A 84 17.69 -22.51 12.38
CA THR A 84 19.10 -22.09 12.23
C THR A 84 19.79 -22.79 11.08
N GLN A 85 19.29 -23.98 10.70
CA GLN A 85 19.82 -24.72 9.58
C GLN A 85 19.18 -24.27 8.28
N ARG A 86 19.97 -24.21 7.20
CA ARG A 86 19.52 -23.73 5.89
C ARG A 86 18.24 -24.41 5.39
N HIS A 87 18.13 -25.72 5.57
CA HIS A 87 16.96 -26.47 5.14
C HIS A 87 15.69 -26.10 5.94
N GLU A 88 15.79 -25.97 7.27
CA GLU A 88 14.69 -25.53 8.14
C GLU A 88 14.24 -24.11 7.77
N VAL A 89 15.20 -23.23 7.47
CA VAL A 89 14.93 -21.85 7.04
C VAL A 89 14.17 -21.83 5.71
N HIS A 90 14.60 -22.66 4.75
CA HIS A 90 13.88 -22.82 3.49
C HIS A 90 12.46 -23.32 3.70
N GLU A 91 12.26 -24.34 4.54
CA GLU A 91 10.94 -24.86 4.85
C GLU A 91 10.04 -23.81 5.51
N PHE A 92 10.57 -23.08 6.49
CA PHE A 92 9.87 -21.98 7.14
C PHE A 92 9.44 -20.90 6.15
N ILE A 93 10.37 -20.33 5.40
CA ILE A 93 10.06 -19.25 4.45
C ILE A 93 9.10 -19.76 3.37
N LYS A 94 9.34 -20.95 2.82
CA LYS A 94 8.46 -21.54 1.80
C LYS A 94 7.06 -21.76 2.34
N SER A 95 6.91 -22.20 3.59
CA SER A 95 5.59 -22.35 4.23
C SER A 95 4.85 -21.02 4.36
N LYS A 96 5.55 -19.91 4.61
CA LYS A 96 4.94 -18.57 4.65
C LYS A 96 4.57 -18.07 3.26
N ILE A 97 5.47 -18.22 2.28
CA ILE A 97 5.22 -17.77 0.91
C ILE A 97 4.09 -18.55 0.24
N TYR A 98 4.03 -19.87 0.43
CA TYR A 98 2.99 -20.74 -0.13
C TYR A 98 1.85 -21.03 0.83
N GLY A 99 1.71 -20.24 1.90
CA GLY A 99 0.65 -20.38 2.90
C GLY A 99 -0.75 -20.34 2.31
N GLU A 100 -1.73 -20.75 3.12
CA GLU A 100 -3.13 -20.90 2.71
C GLU A 100 -3.83 -19.56 2.47
N SER A 101 -3.35 -18.49 3.12
CA SER A 101 -3.91 -17.15 3.02
C SER A 101 -2.96 -16.17 2.31
N TYR A 102 -3.53 -15.14 1.67
CA TYR A 102 -2.75 -14.02 1.16
C TYR A 102 -1.93 -13.33 2.26
N SER A 103 -2.45 -13.31 3.49
CA SER A 103 -1.81 -12.72 4.66
C SER A 103 -0.57 -13.49 5.12
N ASP A 104 -0.48 -14.79 4.86
CA ASP A 104 0.76 -15.54 5.17
C ASP A 104 1.91 -15.04 4.29
N CYS A 105 1.65 -14.91 3.00
CA CYS A 105 2.65 -14.48 2.03
C CYS A 105 2.99 -13.00 2.19
N LEU A 106 1.99 -12.12 2.12
CA LEU A 106 2.21 -10.67 2.21
C LEU A 106 2.63 -10.25 3.63
N GLY A 107 2.11 -10.91 4.66
CA GLY A 107 2.51 -10.64 6.05
C GLY A 107 3.96 -10.99 6.30
N PHE A 108 4.46 -12.12 5.77
CA PHE A 108 5.89 -12.44 5.84
C PHE A 108 6.74 -11.43 5.06
N CYS A 109 6.31 -11.01 3.87
CA CYS A 109 6.98 -9.95 3.12
C CYS A 109 7.05 -8.65 3.93
N GLU A 110 5.95 -8.21 4.56
CA GLU A 110 5.96 -7.02 5.39
C GLU A 110 6.81 -7.19 6.66
N ALA A 111 6.84 -8.38 7.26
CA ALA A 111 7.74 -8.69 8.38
C ALA A 111 9.22 -8.51 8.00
N LEU A 112 9.60 -8.95 6.79
CA LEU A 112 10.93 -8.70 6.23
C LEU A 112 11.20 -7.21 6.04
N LEU A 113 10.25 -6.43 5.53
CA LEU A 113 10.39 -4.98 5.36
C LEU A 113 10.63 -4.28 6.71
N LYS A 114 9.96 -4.74 7.76
CA LYS A 114 10.07 -4.19 9.14
C LYS A 114 11.28 -4.69 9.92
N ALA A 115 11.97 -5.72 9.44
CA ALA A 115 13.09 -6.32 10.16
C ALA A 115 14.25 -5.31 10.34
N PRO A 116 14.90 -5.29 11.52
CA PRO A 116 16.11 -4.51 11.72
C PRO A 116 17.17 -4.89 10.68
N ASN A 117 17.79 -3.88 10.07
CA ASN A 117 18.78 -4.07 9.00
C ASN A 117 18.24 -4.84 7.78
N CYS A 118 16.94 -4.73 7.47
CA CYS A 118 16.38 -5.22 6.21
C CYS A 118 17.28 -4.82 5.03
N PRO A 119 17.76 -5.79 4.22
CA PRO A 119 18.68 -5.49 3.14
C PRO A 119 18.05 -4.51 2.14
N LYS A 120 18.82 -3.50 1.71
CA LYS A 120 18.32 -2.42 0.83
C LYS A 120 17.70 -2.89 -0.49
N TRP A 121 18.04 -4.11 -0.93
CA TRP A 121 17.48 -4.71 -2.15
C TRP A 121 16.08 -5.30 -1.93
N VAL A 122 15.67 -5.61 -0.69
CA VAL A 122 14.42 -6.31 -0.38
C VAL A 122 13.17 -5.47 -0.71
N PRO A 123 13.02 -4.22 -0.24
CA PRO A 123 11.85 -3.41 -0.59
C PRO A 123 11.62 -3.25 -2.11
N PRO A 124 12.61 -2.84 -2.93
CA PRO A 124 12.39 -2.72 -4.37
C PRO A 124 12.20 -4.07 -5.08
N ALA A 125 12.76 -5.17 -4.56
CA ALA A 125 12.52 -6.50 -5.11
C ALA A 125 11.09 -6.98 -4.86
N ILE A 126 10.57 -6.82 -3.64
CA ILE A 126 9.18 -7.17 -3.31
C ILE A 126 8.22 -6.33 -4.14
N ASP A 127 8.41 -5.00 -4.21
CA ASP A 127 7.54 -4.11 -4.99
C ASP A 127 7.52 -4.49 -6.48
N LYS A 128 8.69 -4.85 -7.03
CA LYS A 128 8.79 -5.33 -8.41
C LYS A 128 7.95 -6.59 -8.65
N GLU A 129 8.07 -7.61 -7.81
CA GLU A 129 7.33 -8.86 -8.02
C GLU A 129 5.81 -8.67 -7.81
N LEU A 130 5.40 -7.77 -6.88
CA LEU A 130 4.00 -7.37 -6.73
C LEU A 130 3.44 -6.72 -8.01
N ARG A 131 4.22 -5.84 -8.66
CA ARG A 131 3.84 -5.19 -9.92
C ARG A 131 3.76 -6.17 -11.08
N GLU A 132 4.80 -6.97 -11.27
CA GLU A 132 4.88 -7.94 -12.38
C GLU A 132 3.84 -9.06 -12.27
N SER A 133 3.36 -9.33 -11.06
CA SER A 133 2.33 -10.34 -10.80
C SER A 133 0.93 -9.75 -10.67
N PHE A 134 0.76 -8.47 -11.01
CA PHE A 134 -0.51 -7.75 -11.00
C PHE A 134 -1.22 -7.80 -9.63
N ALA A 135 -0.46 -7.85 -8.54
CA ALA A 135 -1.03 -7.83 -7.19
C ALA A 135 -1.73 -6.49 -6.91
N ALA A 136 -2.80 -6.52 -6.11
CA ALA A 136 -3.47 -5.32 -5.61
C ALA A 136 -2.72 -4.63 -4.46
N TYR A 137 -1.40 -4.80 -4.37
CA TYR A 137 -0.57 -4.32 -3.25
C TYR A 137 0.76 -3.74 -3.74
N ARG A 138 1.30 -2.74 -3.06
CA ARG A 138 2.62 -2.12 -3.35
C ARG A 138 3.40 -1.90 -2.06
N VAL A 139 4.72 -1.85 -2.18
CA VAL A 139 5.55 -1.38 -1.06
C VAL A 139 5.48 0.14 -1.02
N ASP A 140 5.25 0.71 0.16
CA ASP A 140 5.20 2.16 0.36
C ASP A 140 6.59 2.82 0.21
N ASP A 141 6.63 4.15 0.13
CA ASP A 141 7.91 4.86 -0.07
C ASP A 141 8.87 4.75 1.11
N SER A 142 8.37 4.44 2.31
CA SER A 142 9.24 4.17 3.44
C SER A 142 10.01 2.85 3.29
N GLY A 143 9.51 1.95 2.45
CA GLY A 143 10.04 0.61 2.29
C GLY A 143 9.69 -0.31 3.46
N LEU A 144 8.72 0.06 4.31
CA LEU A 144 8.40 -0.63 5.56
C LEU A 144 6.99 -1.22 5.60
N ALA A 145 6.11 -0.84 4.66
CA ALA A 145 4.71 -1.28 4.65
C ALA A 145 4.26 -1.75 3.26
N ILE A 146 3.33 -2.69 3.23
CA ILE A 146 2.63 -3.11 2.02
C ILE A 146 1.22 -2.52 2.04
N VAL A 147 0.92 -1.67 1.06
CA VAL A 147 -0.35 -0.94 0.97
C VAL A 147 -1.21 -1.42 -0.20
N PRO A 148 -2.54 -1.44 -0.05
CA PRO A 148 -3.46 -1.85 -1.10
C PRO A 148 -3.61 -0.79 -2.20
N VAL A 149 -3.92 -1.22 -3.43
CA VAL A 149 -4.15 -0.37 -4.62
C VAL A 149 -5.26 -0.97 -5.49
N ALA A 150 -6.16 -0.18 -6.11
CA ALA A 150 -7.21 -0.72 -7.02
C ALA A 150 -6.77 -0.76 -8.49
N SER A 151 -5.83 0.09 -8.89
CA SER A 151 -5.15 0.03 -10.19
C SER A 151 -3.65 0.32 -10.06
N VAL A 152 -2.88 0.05 -11.12
CA VAL A 152 -1.46 0.46 -11.20
C VAL A 152 -1.34 1.99 -11.10
N GLU A 153 -2.26 2.71 -11.74
CA GLU A 153 -2.34 4.17 -11.77
C GLU A 153 -2.65 4.73 -10.38
N GLU A 154 -3.63 4.18 -9.68
CA GLU A 154 -3.94 4.58 -8.30
C GLU A 154 -2.80 4.25 -7.35
N GLY A 155 -2.12 3.13 -7.55
CA GLY A 155 -0.90 2.82 -6.79
C GLY A 155 0.18 3.88 -6.97
N LYS A 156 0.39 4.37 -8.20
CA LYS A 156 1.31 5.49 -8.45
C LYS A 156 0.85 6.77 -7.74
N VAL A 157 -0.45 7.04 -7.72
CA VAL A 157 -1.03 8.21 -7.04
C VAL A 157 -0.80 8.16 -5.53
N ILE A 158 -1.06 7.02 -4.89
CA ILE A 158 -0.88 6.83 -3.44
C ILE A 158 0.59 6.98 -3.06
N LEU A 159 1.51 6.34 -3.80
CA LEU A 159 2.94 6.48 -3.57
C LEU A 159 3.41 7.93 -3.79
N ALA A 160 3.04 8.57 -4.90
CA ALA A 160 3.40 9.97 -5.13
C ALA A 160 2.91 10.89 -4.00
N ALA A 161 1.73 10.63 -3.44
CA ALA A 161 1.23 11.36 -2.28
C ALA A 161 2.10 11.12 -1.03
N HIS A 162 2.48 9.88 -0.72
CA HIS A 162 3.37 9.58 0.41
C HIS A 162 4.74 10.27 0.29
N THR A 163 5.31 10.29 -0.90
CA THR A 163 6.58 10.97 -1.19
C THR A 163 6.44 12.46 -0.92
N LYS A 164 5.44 13.11 -1.54
CA LYS A 164 5.23 14.55 -1.43
C LYS A 164 4.88 15.00 -0.01
N LEU A 165 4.11 14.18 0.72
CA LEU A 165 3.83 14.42 2.14
C LEU A 165 5.09 14.33 3.01
N SER A 166 6.00 13.42 2.67
CA SER A 166 7.28 13.28 3.37
C SER A 166 8.18 14.48 3.11
N GLU A 167 8.36 14.85 1.85
CA GLU A 167 9.20 15.98 1.42
C GLU A 167 8.69 17.32 1.97
N GLY A 168 7.37 17.53 2.00
CA GLY A 168 6.76 18.75 2.56
C GLY A 168 6.63 18.76 4.09
N GLY A 169 7.14 17.75 4.80
CA GLY A 169 7.06 17.63 6.26
C GLY A 169 5.63 17.51 6.80
N PHE A 170 4.69 16.94 6.02
CA PHE A 170 3.29 16.74 6.39
C PHE A 170 3.11 15.40 7.15
N HIS A 171 3.88 15.17 8.22
CA HIS A 171 3.93 13.88 8.91
C HIS A 171 2.57 13.40 9.47
N GLY A 172 1.71 14.33 9.92
CA GLY A 172 0.35 13.99 10.36
C GLY A 172 -0.50 13.42 9.22
N ALA A 173 -0.51 14.09 8.08
CA ALA A 173 -1.23 13.63 6.89
C ALA A 173 -0.66 12.31 6.34
N LYS A 174 0.67 12.14 6.36
CA LYS A 174 1.31 10.86 5.98
C LYS A 174 0.80 9.71 6.85
N ARG A 175 0.76 9.89 8.18
CA ARG A 175 0.28 8.86 9.11
C ARG A 175 -1.19 8.49 8.85
N HIS A 176 -2.05 9.48 8.64
CA HIS A 176 -3.45 9.24 8.29
C HIS A 176 -3.58 8.49 6.95
N LEU A 177 -2.81 8.86 5.93
CA LEU A 177 -2.85 8.17 4.63
C LEU A 177 -2.36 6.72 4.73
N SER A 178 -1.31 6.46 5.52
CA SER A 178 -0.85 5.09 5.82
C SER A 178 -1.93 4.30 6.57
N SER A 179 -2.53 4.89 7.61
CA SER A 179 -3.58 4.25 8.40
C SER A 179 -4.83 3.94 7.56
N ALA A 180 -5.16 4.79 6.58
CA ALA A 180 -6.23 4.53 5.63
C ALA A 180 -5.96 3.26 4.82
N GLY A 181 -4.76 3.13 4.24
CA GLY A 181 -4.33 1.92 3.53
C GLY A 181 -4.36 0.67 4.42
N GLU A 182 -3.94 0.76 5.68
CA GLU A 182 -4.01 -0.36 6.62
C GLU A 182 -5.45 -0.80 6.91
N ASN A 183 -6.35 0.16 7.16
CA ASN A 183 -7.75 -0.12 7.44
C ASN A 183 -8.45 -0.74 6.23
N LEU A 184 -8.09 -0.30 5.02
CA LEU A 184 -8.56 -0.91 3.78
C LEU A 184 -8.15 -2.39 3.71
N THR A 185 -6.88 -2.73 3.94
CA THR A 185 -6.44 -4.14 3.96
C THR A 185 -7.18 -4.98 5.00
N LYS A 186 -7.47 -4.39 6.17
CA LYS A 186 -8.20 -5.03 7.27
C LYS A 186 -9.72 -5.17 7.01
N GLY A 187 -10.24 -4.63 5.91
CA GLY A 187 -11.68 -4.63 5.62
C GLY A 187 -12.49 -3.63 6.46
N LYS A 188 -11.81 -2.66 7.07
CA LYS A 188 -12.44 -1.58 7.86
C LYS A 188 -12.69 -0.38 6.96
N TRP A 189 -13.66 -0.51 6.07
CA TRP A 189 -13.93 0.44 4.97
C TRP A 189 -14.24 1.85 5.49
N SER A 190 -15.11 1.98 6.49
CA SER A 190 -15.44 3.26 7.12
C SER A 190 -14.22 3.93 7.74
N ASP A 191 -13.37 3.17 8.44
CA ASP A 191 -12.13 3.67 9.01
C ASP A 191 -11.12 4.10 7.93
N SER A 192 -11.02 3.37 6.81
CA SER A 192 -10.20 3.77 5.67
C SER A 192 -10.62 5.13 5.12
N ILE A 193 -11.93 5.33 4.91
CA ILE A 193 -12.49 6.60 4.42
C ILE A 193 -12.23 7.74 5.42
N ARG A 194 -12.43 7.47 6.72
CA ARG A 194 -12.20 8.44 7.81
C ARG A 194 -10.73 8.87 7.89
N GLU A 195 -9.80 7.94 7.79
CA GLU A 195 -8.37 8.26 7.79
C GLU A 195 -7.94 8.96 6.49
N SER A 196 -8.52 8.58 5.34
CA SER A 196 -8.27 9.24 4.05
C SER A 196 -8.61 10.73 4.11
N ILE A 197 -9.79 11.10 4.64
CA ILE A 197 -10.17 12.51 4.75
C ILE A 197 -9.39 13.24 5.84
N SER A 198 -8.98 12.54 6.90
CA SER A 198 -8.12 13.10 7.96
C SER A 198 -6.73 13.49 7.45
N ALA A 199 -6.23 12.79 6.43
CA ALA A 199 -5.01 13.18 5.71
C ALA A 199 -5.18 14.52 4.99
N VAL A 200 -6.30 14.70 4.27
CA VAL A 200 -6.64 15.97 3.58
C VAL A 200 -6.76 17.11 4.59
N GLU A 201 -7.51 16.93 5.68
CA GLU A 201 -7.63 17.94 6.72
C GLU A 201 -6.29 18.32 7.36
N SER A 202 -5.42 17.34 7.55
CA SER A 202 -4.10 17.58 8.13
C SER A 202 -3.20 18.41 7.21
N VAL A 203 -3.28 18.21 5.89
CA VAL A 203 -2.61 19.10 4.93
C VAL A 203 -3.26 20.49 4.95
N ALA A 204 -4.59 20.56 4.87
CA ALA A 204 -5.34 21.82 4.83
C ALA A 204 -5.04 22.72 6.05
N ARG A 205 -5.01 22.16 7.27
CA ARG A 205 -4.65 22.88 8.51
C ARG A 205 -3.22 23.41 8.48
N LYS A 206 -2.28 22.66 7.89
CA LYS A 206 -0.88 23.10 7.81
C LYS A 206 -0.70 24.21 6.77
N LEU A 207 -1.44 24.16 5.66
CA LEU A 207 -1.40 25.20 4.63
C LEU A 207 -2.14 26.48 5.02
N VAL A 208 -3.22 26.35 5.79
CA VAL A 208 -4.04 27.46 6.25
C VAL A 208 -4.19 27.37 7.78
N PRO A 209 -3.25 27.94 8.56
CA PRO A 209 -3.21 27.77 10.02
C PRO A 209 -4.48 28.20 10.77
N ASN A 210 -5.25 29.14 10.20
CA ASN A 210 -6.49 29.64 10.79
C ASN A 210 -7.72 28.76 10.48
N ALA A 211 -7.60 27.78 9.57
CA ALA A 211 -8.69 26.88 9.22
C ALA A 211 -8.75 25.71 10.20
N LYS A 212 -9.90 25.55 10.88
CA LYS A 212 -10.13 24.44 11.81
C LYS A 212 -10.61 23.16 11.12
N THR A 213 -11.22 23.29 9.94
CA THR A 213 -11.80 22.20 9.15
C THR A 213 -11.51 22.41 7.65
N LEU A 214 -11.82 21.42 6.82
CA LEU A 214 -11.52 21.45 5.38
C LEU A 214 -12.22 22.62 4.65
N GLY A 215 -13.52 22.83 4.88
CA GLY A 215 -14.29 23.88 4.19
C GLY A 215 -13.68 25.29 4.31
N PRO A 216 -13.35 25.77 5.53
CA PRO A 216 -12.63 27.03 5.72
C PRO A 216 -11.29 27.12 4.99
N ALA A 217 -10.52 26.02 4.92
CA ALA A 217 -9.26 26.01 4.19
C ALA A 217 -9.48 26.13 2.67
N LEU A 218 -10.50 25.45 2.13
CA LEU A 218 -10.86 25.57 0.71
C LEU A 218 -11.38 26.96 0.37
N ALA A 219 -12.14 27.59 1.27
CA ALA A 219 -12.60 28.97 1.08
C ALA A 219 -11.44 29.98 1.07
N GLU A 220 -10.37 29.74 1.84
CA GLU A 220 -9.17 30.57 1.81
C GLU A 220 -8.36 30.37 0.53
N LEU A 221 -8.20 29.12 0.06
CA LEU A 221 -7.53 28.83 -1.21
C LEU A 221 -8.27 29.42 -2.42
N ASP A 222 -9.60 29.42 -2.38
CA ASP A 222 -10.50 30.08 -3.35
C ASP A 222 -10.29 31.60 -3.36
N LYS A 223 -10.29 32.25 -2.18
CA LYS A 223 -10.01 33.70 -2.05
C LYS A 223 -8.66 34.11 -2.62
N ARG A 224 -7.64 33.26 -2.50
CA ARG A 224 -6.29 33.51 -3.06
C ARG A 224 -6.21 33.26 -4.57
N GLY A 225 -7.30 32.86 -5.22
CA GLY A 225 -7.35 32.57 -6.66
C GLY A 225 -6.70 31.26 -7.06
N HIS A 226 -6.38 30.38 -6.10
CA HIS A 226 -5.68 29.12 -6.36
C HIS A 226 -6.62 27.94 -6.59
N LEU A 227 -7.92 28.10 -6.28
CA LEU A 227 -8.95 27.08 -6.41
C LEU A 227 -10.17 27.63 -7.17
N HIS A 228 -10.61 26.92 -8.22
CA HIS A 228 -11.81 27.30 -8.96
C HIS A 228 -13.07 27.06 -8.12
N PRO A 229 -14.07 27.97 -8.11
CA PRO A 229 -15.27 27.85 -7.27
C PRO A 229 -16.03 26.54 -7.46
N SER A 230 -16.21 26.07 -8.69
CA SER A 230 -16.89 24.78 -8.95
C SER A 230 -16.11 23.58 -8.41
N LEU A 231 -14.77 23.63 -8.43
CA LEU A 231 -13.94 22.56 -7.90
C LEU A 231 -14.02 22.50 -6.38
N LYS A 232 -14.05 23.66 -5.72
CA LYS A 232 -14.35 23.78 -4.28
C LYS A 232 -15.69 23.14 -3.92
N ILE A 233 -16.76 23.45 -4.66
CA ILE A 233 -18.09 22.85 -4.41
C ILE A 233 -18.03 21.33 -4.52
N GLY A 234 -17.31 20.81 -5.53
CA GLY A 234 -17.09 19.36 -5.67
C GLY A 234 -16.39 18.76 -4.44
N PHE A 235 -15.33 19.39 -3.96
CA PHE A 235 -14.62 18.94 -2.75
C PHE A 235 -15.49 19.03 -1.49
N ASP A 236 -16.29 20.10 -1.33
CA ASP A 236 -17.22 20.22 -0.21
C ASP A 236 -18.28 19.11 -0.23
N LYS A 237 -18.73 18.66 -1.41
CA LYS A 237 -19.68 17.54 -1.55
C LYS A 237 -19.06 16.18 -1.23
N ILE A 238 -17.83 15.92 -1.70
CA ILE A 238 -17.08 14.71 -1.35
C ILE A 238 -16.80 14.67 0.16
N TYR A 239 -16.47 15.82 0.75
CA TYR A 239 -16.32 15.94 2.20
C TYR A 239 -17.64 15.73 2.95
N GLY A 240 -18.74 16.28 2.41
CA GLY A 240 -20.10 16.10 2.93
C GLY A 240 -20.48 14.61 3.03
N PHE A 241 -20.17 13.81 2.01
CA PHE A 241 -20.34 12.35 2.05
C PHE A 241 -19.72 11.72 3.32
N THR A 242 -18.51 12.13 3.70
CA THR A 242 -17.85 11.60 4.92
C THR A 242 -18.44 12.10 6.24
N CYS A 243 -19.22 13.19 6.21
CA CYS A 243 -19.90 13.76 7.37
C CYS A 243 -21.34 13.24 7.53
N ASP A 244 -22.03 13.04 6.41
CA ASP A 244 -23.46 12.75 6.36
C ASP A 244 -23.74 11.24 6.46
N GLU A 245 -22.82 10.38 6.01
CA GLU A 245 -22.97 8.93 6.12
C GLU A 245 -22.73 8.49 7.58
N ARG A 246 -23.82 8.13 8.28
CA ARG A 246 -23.77 7.64 9.66
C ARG A 246 -22.81 6.45 9.75
N GLY A 247 -21.84 6.52 10.65
CA GLY A 247 -20.84 5.46 10.87
C GLY A 247 -19.46 5.73 10.25
N ILE A 248 -19.28 6.71 9.34
CA ILE A 248 -17.93 7.11 8.86
C ILE A 248 -17.22 7.98 9.89
N ARG A 249 -17.91 8.93 10.53
CA ARG A 249 -17.34 9.79 11.61
C ARG A 249 -17.85 9.51 13.02
N HIS A 250 -18.99 8.83 13.15
CA HIS A 250 -19.66 8.56 14.43
C HIS A 250 -19.90 7.06 14.61
N ALA A 251 -18.82 6.27 14.61
CA ALA A 251 -18.84 4.81 14.76
C ALA A 251 -19.29 4.31 16.16
N LEU A 252 -19.76 5.19 17.05
CA LEU A 252 -20.18 4.84 18.43
C LEU A 252 -21.65 4.43 18.55
N ILE A 253 -22.41 4.39 17.45
CA ILE A 253 -23.80 3.93 17.47
C ILE A 253 -23.82 2.52 16.85
N GLU A 254 -23.94 1.52 17.72
CA GLU A 254 -23.82 0.07 17.41
C GLU A 254 -24.80 -0.43 16.31
N ASP A 255 -25.85 0.32 15.98
CA ASP A 255 -26.88 -0.04 15.00
C ASP A 255 -26.77 0.65 13.62
N ALA A 256 -25.73 1.47 13.37
CA ALA A 256 -25.55 2.17 12.10
C ALA A 256 -24.14 1.98 11.52
N ALA A 257 -23.83 0.76 11.06
CA ALA A 257 -22.68 0.57 10.18
C ALA A 257 -22.88 1.43 8.92
N ALA A 258 -21.89 2.26 8.59
CA ALA A 258 -21.90 3.03 7.34
C ALA A 258 -22.10 2.07 6.16
N LYS A 259 -23.01 2.41 5.24
CA LYS A 259 -23.25 1.62 4.03
C LYS A 259 -22.17 1.93 3.00
N VAL A 260 -20.93 1.60 3.34
CA VAL A 260 -19.77 1.74 2.47
C VAL A 260 -19.14 0.39 2.20
N ASP A 261 -18.68 0.22 0.98
CA ASP A 261 -17.99 -0.99 0.56
C ASP A 261 -16.49 -0.75 0.28
N GLU A 262 -15.83 -1.81 -0.18
CA GLU A 262 -14.42 -1.76 -0.57
C GLU A 262 -14.15 -0.78 -1.71
N SER A 263 -15.08 -0.63 -2.65
CA SER A 263 -14.93 0.29 -3.79
C SER A 263 -15.00 1.74 -3.33
N ASP A 264 -15.92 2.06 -2.41
CA ASP A 264 -15.99 3.39 -1.79
C ASP A 264 -14.67 3.74 -1.07
N ALA A 265 -14.13 2.80 -0.30
CA ALA A 265 -12.90 3.00 0.45
C ALA A 265 -11.65 3.12 -0.46
N LEU A 266 -11.57 2.33 -1.53
CA LEU A 266 -10.52 2.43 -2.55
C LEU A 266 -10.58 3.76 -3.27
N PHE A 267 -11.76 4.16 -3.74
CA PHE A 267 -11.97 5.45 -4.38
C PHE A 267 -11.55 6.60 -3.48
N MET A 268 -12.01 6.60 -2.22
CA MET A 268 -11.68 7.66 -1.26
C MET A 268 -10.18 7.73 -0.96
N LEU A 269 -9.50 6.60 -0.81
CA LEU A 269 -8.05 6.59 -0.61
C LEU A 269 -7.32 7.23 -1.80
N GLY A 270 -7.64 6.81 -3.03
CA GLY A 270 -7.02 7.35 -4.25
C GLY A 270 -7.36 8.83 -4.49
N ALA A 271 -8.62 9.22 -4.28
CA ALA A 271 -9.07 10.60 -4.41
C ALA A 271 -8.40 11.52 -3.38
N CYS A 272 -8.33 11.09 -2.11
CA CYS A 272 -7.66 11.86 -1.06
C CYS A 272 -6.14 11.94 -1.28
N ALA A 273 -5.48 10.87 -1.77
CA ALA A 273 -4.07 10.90 -2.16
C ALA A 273 -3.80 11.91 -3.30
N SER A 274 -4.68 11.97 -4.29
CA SER A 274 -4.61 13.00 -5.35
C SER A 274 -4.83 14.40 -4.77
N PHE A 275 -5.79 14.54 -3.86
CA PHE A 275 -6.17 15.83 -3.29
C PHE A 275 -5.07 16.43 -2.41
N VAL A 276 -4.42 15.63 -1.56
CA VAL A 276 -3.26 16.13 -0.78
C VAL A 276 -2.15 16.63 -1.69
N THR A 277 -1.83 15.87 -2.75
CA THR A 277 -0.81 16.23 -3.74
C THR A 277 -1.14 17.53 -4.47
N TYR A 278 -2.42 17.70 -4.83
CA TYR A 278 -2.96 18.92 -5.43
C TYR A 278 -2.84 20.13 -4.51
N MET A 279 -3.28 20.02 -3.25
CA MET A 279 -3.22 21.12 -2.28
C MET A 279 -1.79 21.58 -2.00
N ILE A 280 -0.86 20.63 -1.82
CA ILE A 280 0.56 20.96 -1.64
C ILE A 280 1.08 21.70 -2.88
N GLY A 281 0.74 21.23 -4.08
CA GLY A 281 1.11 21.91 -5.32
C GLY A 281 0.55 23.33 -5.44
N LYS A 282 -0.68 23.58 -4.96
CA LYS A 282 -1.29 24.91 -4.97
C LYS A 282 -0.70 25.86 -3.93
N ALA A 283 -0.25 25.35 -2.79
CA ALA A 283 0.39 26.18 -1.77
C ALA A 283 1.73 26.76 -2.24
N HIS A 284 2.51 26.00 -3.00
CA HIS A 284 3.80 26.46 -3.54
C HIS A 284 3.71 27.46 -4.69
N LEU A 285 2.51 27.75 -5.20
CA LEU A 285 2.30 28.78 -6.24
C LEU A 285 2.03 30.18 -5.65
N GLY A 286 2.03 30.30 -4.31
CA GLY A 286 1.80 31.55 -3.58
C GLY A 286 3.04 32.12 -2.88
N ASP A 287 4.20 31.47 -3.04
CA ASP A 287 5.54 32.01 -2.71
C ASP A 287 6.19 32.57 -3.98
#